data_AF-A0AAW6CM20-F1
#
_entry.id   AF-A0AAW6CM20-F1
#
_cell.length_a   1.000
_cell.length_b   1.000
_cell.length_c   1.000
_cell.angle_alpha   90.00
_cell.angle_beta   90.00
_cell.angle_gamma   90.00
#
_symmetry.space_group_name_H-M   'P 1'
#
loop_
_entity.id
_entity.type
_entity.pdbx_description
1 polymer ?
#
loop_
_entity_poly.entity_id
_entity_poly.type
_entity_poly.pdbx_seq_one_letter_code
_entity_poly.pdbx_strand_id
1 'polypeptide(L)'
;MLRLKANKTALYKLVADYVDNLPPMRSGTEFIKYPRTPDYALNWITPEWNTAHAFFSTCMGHPLLAIEIRDGETGKTVSRVTHALILQDLRERGMVEKFTTAAERRRIERSADNGK
;
A
#
# COMPACT_ATOMS: atom_id res chain seq x y z
N MET A 1 -11.35 -13.18 4.52
CA MET A 1 -10.91 -11.80 4.83
C MET A 1 -10.59 -11.02 3.55
N LEU A 2 -10.42 -9.69 3.63
CA LEU A 2 -9.87 -8.87 2.53
C LEU A 2 -8.41 -8.56 2.81
N ARG A 3 -7.61 -8.48 1.74
CA ARG A 3 -6.18 -8.14 1.78
C ARG A 3 -5.89 -7.08 0.73
N LEU A 4 -4.96 -6.17 1.04
CA LEU A 4 -4.43 -5.24 0.04
C LEU A 4 -3.66 -5.97 -1.07
N LYS A 5 -3.90 -5.50 -2.29
CA LYS A 5 -3.21 -5.94 -3.50
C LYS A 5 -2.86 -4.70 -4.31
N ALA A 6 -1.59 -4.50 -4.61
CA ALA A 6 -1.19 -3.42 -5.49
C ALA A 6 -0.15 -3.91 -6.50
N ASN A 7 -0.22 -3.33 -7.68
CA ASN A 7 0.88 -3.32 -8.64
C ASN A 7 1.41 -1.88 -8.76
N LYS A 8 2.54 -1.71 -9.45
CA LYS A 8 3.18 -0.40 -9.63
C LYS A 8 2.22 0.65 -10.17
N THR A 9 1.44 0.32 -11.20
CA THR A 9 0.49 1.24 -11.83
C THR A 9 -0.64 1.68 -10.90
N ALA A 10 -1.24 0.75 -10.16
CA ALA A 10 -2.33 1.03 -9.25
C ALA A 10 -1.86 1.90 -8.08
N LEU A 11 -0.71 1.57 -7.47
CA LEU A 11 -0.16 2.37 -6.38
C LEU A 11 0.29 3.75 -6.87
N TYR A 12 0.90 3.84 -8.06
CA TYR A 12 1.26 5.12 -8.67
C TYR A 12 0.05 6.04 -8.84
N LYS A 13 -1.06 5.53 -9.40
CA LYS A 13 -2.29 6.29 -9.56
C LYS A 13 -2.87 6.74 -8.22
N LEU A 14 -2.84 5.88 -7.21
CA LEU A 14 -3.31 6.23 -5.87
C LEU A 14 -2.46 7.35 -5.25
N VAL A 15 -1.14 7.30 -5.38
CA VAL A 15 -0.24 8.36 -4.87
C VAL A 15 -0.43 9.66 -5.64
N ALA A 16 -0.63 9.59 -6.96
CA ALA A 16 -0.86 10.75 -7.82
C ALA A 16 -2.15 11.53 -7.48
N ASP A 17 -3.11 10.90 -6.77
CA ASP A 17 -4.29 11.60 -6.26
C ASP A 17 -3.97 12.57 -5.10
N TYR A 18 -2.78 12.44 -4.48
CA TYR A 18 -2.36 13.22 -3.30
C TYR A 18 -1.06 14.00 -3.48
N VAL A 19 -0.30 13.72 -4.54
CA VAL A 19 1.03 14.32 -4.77
C VAL A 19 1.04 14.99 -6.13
N ASP A 20 1.15 16.32 -6.12
CA ASP A 20 1.41 17.10 -7.33
C ASP A 20 2.80 16.82 -7.88
N ASN A 21 2.94 16.86 -9.21
CA ASN A 21 4.23 16.68 -9.91
C ASN A 21 4.95 15.35 -9.60
N LEU A 22 4.20 14.27 -9.32
CA LEU A 22 4.78 12.94 -9.14
C LEU A 22 5.64 12.55 -10.38
N PRO A 23 6.91 12.15 -10.21
CA PRO A 23 7.78 11.85 -11.33
C PRO A 23 7.23 10.74 -12.24
N PRO A 24 7.73 10.62 -13.50
CA PRO A 24 7.25 9.60 -14.41
C PRO A 24 7.39 8.18 -13.83
N MET A 25 6.32 7.39 -13.89
CA MET A 25 6.25 6.07 -13.26
C MET A 25 7.41 5.13 -13.63
N ARG A 26 7.88 5.13 -14.88
CA ARG A 26 8.90 4.17 -15.35
C ARG A 26 10.30 4.48 -14.83
N SER A 27 10.69 5.75 -14.80
CA SER A 27 12.07 6.18 -14.54
C SER A 27 12.25 6.95 -13.22
N GLY A 28 11.20 7.60 -12.73
CA GLY A 28 11.26 8.48 -11.56
C GLY A 28 10.63 7.90 -10.30
N THR A 29 10.09 6.68 -10.35
CA THR A 29 9.50 6.01 -9.17
C THR A 29 9.95 4.58 -9.03
N GLU A 30 10.13 4.14 -7.79
CA GLU A 30 10.46 2.78 -7.43
C GLU A 30 9.28 2.14 -6.67
N PHE A 31 8.82 0.99 -7.14
CA PHE A 31 7.74 0.24 -6.48
C PHE A 31 8.32 -0.88 -5.63
N ILE A 32 7.90 -0.93 -4.37
CA ILE A 32 8.33 -1.93 -3.41
C ILE A 32 7.12 -2.76 -2.99
N LYS A 33 7.29 -4.08 -3.01
CA LYS A 33 6.38 -5.03 -2.38
C LYS A 33 7.10 -5.65 -1.20
N TYR A 34 6.59 -5.46 0.01
CA TYR A 34 7.24 -6.00 1.20
C TYR A 34 7.05 -7.53 1.28
N PRO A 35 8.12 -8.29 1.55
CA PRO A 35 7.99 -9.73 1.74
C PRO A 35 7.11 -10.04 2.95
N ARG A 36 6.29 -11.09 2.83
CA ARG A 36 5.49 -11.68 3.92
C ARG A 36 4.38 -10.79 4.49
N THR A 37 4.27 -9.53 4.09
CA THR A 37 3.16 -8.64 4.47
C THR A 37 2.35 -8.21 3.25
N PRO A 38 1.09 -7.75 3.42
CA PRO A 38 0.30 -7.15 2.36
C PRO A 38 0.64 -5.68 2.09
N ASP A 39 1.86 -5.24 2.41
CA ASP A 39 2.25 -3.84 2.35
C ASP A 39 3.03 -3.53 1.08
N TYR A 40 2.87 -2.30 0.59
CA TYR A 40 3.51 -1.81 -0.60
C TYR A 40 4.07 -0.42 -0.36
N ALA A 41 5.08 -0.03 -1.11
CA ALA A 41 5.54 1.34 -1.11
C ALA A 41 5.87 1.85 -2.51
N LEU A 42 5.88 3.16 -2.63
CA LEU A 42 6.38 3.89 -3.79
C LEU A 42 7.39 4.93 -3.32
N ASN A 43 8.63 4.84 -3.81
CA ASN A 43 9.65 5.86 -3.55
C ASN A 43 9.82 6.75 -4.78
N TRP A 44 10.16 8.01 -4.54
CA TRP A 44 10.62 8.93 -5.58
C TRP A 44 11.50 10.03 -4.99
N ILE A 45 12.13 10.81 -5.87
CA ILE A 45 12.86 12.03 -5.52
C ILE A 45 11.98 13.22 -5.91
N THR A 46 11.78 14.14 -4.96
CA THR A 46 11.04 15.39 -5.18
C THR A 46 11.89 16.37 -6.03
N PRO A 47 11.28 17.39 -6.66
CA PRO A 47 12.03 18.45 -7.34
C PRO A 47 13.06 19.14 -6.47
N GLU A 48 12.80 19.23 -5.16
CA GLU A 48 13.69 19.80 -4.14
C GLU A 48 14.79 18.82 -3.69
N TRP A 49 15.02 17.72 -4.41
CA TRP A 49 16.01 16.68 -4.11
C TRP A 49 15.80 15.94 -2.78
N ASN A 50 14.60 16.05 -2.19
CA ASN A 50 14.20 15.26 -1.03
C ASN A 50 13.79 13.85 -1.42
N THR A 51 13.95 12.91 -0.49
CA THR A 51 13.49 11.53 -0.63
C THR A 51 12.05 11.41 -0.17
N ALA A 52 11.17 10.92 -1.02
CA ALA A 52 9.77 10.71 -0.71
C ALA A 52 9.44 9.21 -0.67
N HIS A 53 8.62 8.83 0.30
CA HIS A 53 8.21 7.47 0.57
C HIS A 53 6.71 7.42 0.83
N ALA A 54 5.95 6.82 -0.08
CA ALA A 54 4.54 6.51 0.13
C ALA A 54 4.39 5.06 0.58
N PHE A 55 3.97 4.84 1.81
CA PHE A 55 3.73 3.53 2.40
C PHE A 55 2.23 3.21 2.41
N PHE A 56 1.85 2.14 1.72
CA PHE A 56 0.48 1.65 1.60
C PHE A 56 0.31 0.34 2.37
N SER A 57 -0.44 0.40 3.47
CA SER A 57 -0.59 -0.71 4.43
C SER A 57 -1.97 -0.66 5.09
N THR A 58 -2.27 -1.65 5.93
CA THR A 58 -3.46 -1.67 6.79
C THR A 58 -3.08 -1.47 8.24
N CYS A 59 -3.69 -0.49 8.91
CA CYS A 59 -3.59 -0.32 10.36
C CYS A 59 -4.96 -0.59 10.98
N MET A 60 -5.02 -1.47 11.98
CA MET A 60 -6.29 -1.84 12.66
C MET A 60 -7.42 -2.23 11.69
N GLY A 61 -7.08 -2.91 10.59
CA GLY A 61 -8.04 -3.32 9.55
C GLY A 61 -8.46 -2.24 8.57
N HIS A 62 -7.92 -1.02 8.69
CA HIS A 62 -8.24 0.12 7.83
C HIS A 62 -7.07 0.39 6.90
N PRO A 63 -7.30 0.51 5.58
CA PRO A 63 -6.24 0.80 4.63
C PRO A 63 -5.80 2.27 4.74
N LEU A 64 -4.49 2.49 4.78
CA LEU A 64 -3.87 3.79 4.91
C LEU A 64 -2.78 3.99 3.84
N LEU A 65 -2.65 5.23 3.37
CA LEU A 65 -1.49 5.69 2.62
C LEU A 65 -0.77 6.76 3.44
N ALA A 66 0.43 6.44 3.93
CA ALA A 66 1.29 7.41 4.59
C ALA A 66 2.34 7.92 3.60
N ILE A 67 2.42 9.22 3.37
CA ILE A 67 3.42 9.85 2.53
C ILE A 67 4.37 10.61 3.45
N GLU A 68 5.64 10.21 3.44
CA GLU A 68 6.71 10.83 4.19
C GLU A 68 7.73 11.45 3.23
N ILE A 69 8.12 12.68 3.48
CA ILE A 69 9.19 13.36 2.74
C ILE A 69 10.32 13.62 3.74
N ARG A 70 11.51 13.15 3.40
CA ARG A 70 12.74 13.33 4.18
C ARG A 70 13.73 14.15 3.38
N ASP A 71 14.31 15.11 4.08
CA ASP A 71 15.33 16.01 3.58
C ASP A 71 16.48 15.22 2.95
N GLY A 72 16.86 15.58 1.72
CA GLY A 72 17.86 14.84 0.95
C GLY A 72 19.27 14.87 1.57
N GLU A 73 19.62 15.96 2.26
CA GLU A 73 20.97 16.16 2.81
C GLU A 73 21.08 15.63 4.25
N THR A 74 20.11 15.96 5.09
CA THR A 74 20.13 15.65 6.52
C THR A 74 19.40 14.36 6.86
N GLY A 75 18.56 13.84 5.95
CA GLY A 75 17.72 12.67 6.17
C GLY A 75 16.60 12.88 7.19
N LYS A 76 16.38 14.11 7.68
CA LYS A 76 15.31 14.40 8.66
C LYS A 76 13.95 14.44 7.98
N THR A 77 12.90 14.00 8.67
CA THR A 77 11.53 14.10 8.16
C THR A 77 11.13 15.58 8.06
N VAL A 78 10.83 16.03 6.85
CA VAL A 78 10.35 17.38 6.54
C VAL A 78 8.84 17.43 6.62
N SER A 79 8.18 16.38 6.14
CA SER A 79 6.73 16.27 6.13
C SER A 79 6.29 14.82 6.26
N ARG A 80 5.14 14.62 6.89
CA ARG A 80 4.45 13.34 6.92
C ARG A 80 2.95 13.56 6.97
N VAL A 81 2.24 12.97 6.01
CA VAL A 81 0.78 13.01 5.95
C VAL A 81 0.26 11.59 5.83
N THR A 82 -0.83 11.27 6.52
CA THR A 82 -1.48 9.96 6.44
C THR A 82 -2.90 10.13 5.96
N HIS A 83 -3.24 9.41 4.90
CA HIS A 83 -4.57 9.39 4.31
C HIS A 83 -5.28 8.09 4.68
N ALA A 84 -6.44 8.22 5.31
CA ALA A 84 -7.35 7.10 5.47
C ALA A 84 -8.05 6.84 4.13
N LEU A 85 -8.03 5.58 3.70
CA LEU A 85 -8.59 5.19 2.41
C LEU A 85 -9.92 4.48 2.61
N ILE A 86 -10.83 4.70 1.66
CA ILE A 86 -12.15 4.07 1.67
C ILE A 86 -12.03 2.70 1.00
N LEU A 87 -12.52 1.65 1.68
CA LEU A 87 -12.46 0.28 1.17
C LEU A 87 -13.22 0.09 -0.15
N GLN A 88 -14.31 0.85 -0.36
CA GLN A 88 -15.07 0.82 -1.61
C GLN A 88 -14.22 1.32 -2.78
N ASP A 89 -13.58 2.47 -2.65
CA ASP A 89 -12.72 3.04 -3.70
C ASP A 89 -11.58 2.08 -4.06
N LEU A 90 -10.98 1.43 -3.05
CA LEU A 90 -9.94 0.43 -3.29
C LEU A 90 -10.47 -0.82 -4.00
N ARG A 91 -11.73 -1.21 -3.80
CA ARG A 91 -12.36 -2.30 -4.57
C ARG A 91 -12.54 -1.90 -6.02
N GLU A 92 -13.03 -0.69 -6.27
CA GLU A 92 -13.25 -0.16 -7.61
C GLU A 92 -11.93 -0.02 -8.38
N ARG A 93 -10.84 0.31 -7.67
CA ARG A 93 -9.47 0.33 -8.20
C ARG A 93 -8.82 -1.07 -8.34
N GLY A 94 -9.49 -2.13 -7.90
CA GLY A 94 -8.94 -3.49 -7.90
C GLY A 94 -7.76 -3.70 -6.92
N MET A 95 -7.67 -2.85 -5.90
CA MET A 95 -6.56 -2.83 -4.93
C MET A 95 -6.81 -3.67 -3.66
N VAL A 96 -7.86 -4.48 -3.66
CA VAL A 96 -8.15 -5.46 -2.61
C VAL A 96 -8.56 -6.79 -3.20
N GLU A 97 -8.19 -7.88 -2.53
CA GLU A 97 -8.58 -9.23 -2.91
C GLU A 97 -9.15 -10.01 -1.71
N LYS A 98 -10.01 -10.99 -1.99
CA LYS A 98 -10.45 -11.94 -0.99
C LYS A 98 -9.30 -12.92 -0.71
N PHE A 99 -8.98 -13.12 0.56
CA PHE A 99 -7.99 -14.08 1.01
C PHE A 99 -8.54 -14.90 2.18
N THR A 100 -8.25 -16.19 2.16
CA THR A 100 -8.60 -17.13 3.23
C THR A 100 -7.35 -17.39 4.06
N THR A 101 -7.41 -17.10 5.35
CA THR A 101 -6.26 -17.37 6.23
C THR A 101 -6.02 -18.87 6.39
N ALA A 102 -4.79 -19.26 6.72
CA ALA A 102 -4.50 -20.67 7.03
C ALA A 102 -5.37 -21.19 8.19
N ALA A 103 -5.70 -20.33 9.16
CA ALA A 103 -6.60 -20.67 10.25
C ALA A 103 -8.05 -20.89 9.77
N GLU A 104 -8.58 -20.02 8.92
CA GLU A 104 -9.90 -20.20 8.30
C GLU A 104 -9.95 -21.48 7.46
N ARG A 105 -8.91 -21.74 6.65
CA ARG A 105 -8.81 -22.96 5.84
C ARG A 105 -8.87 -24.23 6.71
N ARG A 106 -8.09 -24.28 7.80
CA ARG A 106 -8.12 -25.40 8.76
C ARG A 106 -9.44 -25.56 9.51
N ARG A 107 -10.24 -24.49 9.64
CA ARG A 107 -11.59 -24.58 10.22
C ARG A 107 -12.55 -25.21 9.22
N ILE A 108 -12.53 -24.74 7.98
CA ILE A 108 -13.37 -25.29 6.90
C ILE A 108 -13.10 -26.78 6.70
N GLU A 109 -11.82 -27.18 6.66
CA GLU A 109 -11.42 -28.59 6.51
C GLU A 109 -11.93 -29.45 7.69
N ARG A 110 -11.84 -28.96 8.94
CA ARG A 110 -12.38 -29.68 10.11
C ARG A 110 -13.91 -29.75 10.13
N SER A 111 -14.60 -28.70 9.69
CA SER A 111 -16.06 -28.69 9.60
C SER A 111 -16.58 -29.64 8.52
N ALA A 112 -15.81 -29.88 7.45
CA ALA A 112 -16.14 -30.87 6.42
C ALA A 112 -15.97 -32.32 6.89
N ASP A 113 -15.04 -32.57 7.82
CA ASP A 113 -14.75 -33.90 8.37
C ASP A 113 -15.77 -34.33 9.46
N ASN A 114 -16.29 -33.36 10.24
CA ASN A 114 -17.30 -33.60 11.29
C ASN A 114 -18.75 -33.72 10.79
N GLY A 115 -18.98 -33.69 9.47
CA GLY A 115 -20.30 -33.79 8.84
C GLY A 115 -20.70 -35.18 8.36
N LYS A 116 -20.02 -36.24 8.84
CA LYS A 116 -20.26 -37.63 8.44
C LYS A 116 -20.63 -38.52 9.61
#